data_AF-A0A2H9SS57-F1
#
_entry.id   AF-A0A2H9SS57-F1
#
_cell.length_a   1.000
_cell.length_b   1.000
_cell.length_c   1.000
_cell.angle_alpha   90.00
_cell.angle_beta   90.00
_cell.angle_gamma   90.00
#
_symmetry.space_group_name_H-M   'P 1'
#
loop_
_entity.id
_entity.type
_entity.pdbx_description
1 polymer ?
#
loop_
_entity_poly.entity_id
_entity_poly.type
_entity_poly.pdbx_seq_one_letter_code
_entity_poly.pdbx_strand_id
1 'polypeptide(L)' 'MSKAREIINQEIDELHASLADKRKELYELINLKKNTKKIEKPHRIPLLRREIARLHTVIHAKTL' A
#
# COMPACT_ATOMS: atom_id res chain seq x y z
N MET A 1 -6.61 -7.57 -6.79
CA MET A 1 -5.82 -6.54 -7.49
C MET A 1 -6.79 -5.45 -7.91
N SER A 2 -6.75 -4.27 -7.31
CA SER A 2 -7.50 -3.12 -7.86
C SER A 2 -6.97 -2.85 -9.26
N LYS A 3 -7.88 -2.66 -10.22
CA LYS A 3 -7.50 -2.37 -11.60
C LYS A 3 -6.85 -1.00 -11.60
N ALA A 4 -5.74 -0.82 -12.33
CA ALA A 4 -5.01 0.46 -12.35
C ALA A 4 -5.91 1.68 -12.64
N ARG A 5 -6.99 1.48 -13.42
CA ARG A 5 -8.04 2.47 -13.68
C ARG A 5 -8.77 2.96 -12.42
N GLU A 6 -9.05 2.09 -11.46
CA GLU A 6 -9.74 2.45 -10.22
C GLU A 6 -8.90 3.43 -9.39
N ILE A 7 -7.58 3.21 -9.33
CA ILE A 7 -6.64 4.07 -8.59
C ILE A 7 -6.47 5.43 -9.28
N ILE A 8 -6.43 5.46 -10.61
CA ILE A 8 -6.25 6.71 -11.37
C ILE A 8 -7.44 7.66 -11.18
N ASN A 9 -8.65 7.13 -11.02
CA ASN A 9 -9.87 7.91 -10.88
C ASN A 9 -10.09 8.48 -9.48
N GLN A 10 -9.30 8.07 -8.48
CA GLN A 10 -9.40 8.60 -7.12
C GLN A 10 -8.88 10.03 -7.03
N GLU A 11 -9.42 10.78 -6.07
CA GLU A 11 -8.90 12.10 -5.71
C GLU A 11 -7.53 11.96 -5.03
N ILE A 12 -6.73 13.03 -5.09
CA ILE A 12 -5.36 13.00 -4.56
C ILE A 12 -5.35 12.75 -3.05
N ASP A 13 -6.33 13.31 -2.33
CA ASP A 13 -6.48 13.13 -0.87
C ASP A 13 -6.86 11.69 -0.52
N GLU A 14 -7.73 11.05 -1.31
CA GLU A 14 -8.08 9.63 -1.16
C GLU A 14 -6.88 8.73 -1.44
N LEU A 15 -6.05 9.08 -2.42
CA LEU A 15 -4.81 8.36 -2.72
C LEU A 15 -3.81 8.45 -1.56
N HIS A 16 -3.69 9.62 -0.94
CA HIS A 16 -2.86 9.82 0.24
C HIS A 16 -3.40 9.06 1.46
N ALA A 17 -4.72 9.05 1.69
CA ALA A 17 -5.35 8.27 2.74
C ALA A 17 -5.10 6.76 2.55
N SER A 18 -5.35 6.25 1.34
CA SER A 18 -5.09 4.85 0.97
C SER A 18 -3.62 4.47 1.14
N LEU A 19 -2.71 5.40 0.84
CA LEU A 19 -1.27 5.19 1.03
C LEU A 19 -0.90 5.10 2.52
N ALA A 20 -1.49 5.95 3.36
CA ALA A 20 -1.28 5.90 4.81
C ALA A 20 -1.76 4.56 5.40
N ASP A 21 -2.95 4.11 5.01
CA ASP A 21 -3.52 2.84 5.47
C ASP A 21 -2.66 1.64 5.08
N LYS A 22 -2.22 1.57 3.82
CA LYS A 22 -1.37 0.47 3.35
C LYS A 22 0.01 0.45 4.01
N ARG A 23 0.57 1.63 4.33
CA ARG A 23 1.83 1.73 5.08
C ARG A 23 1.65 1.25 6.50
N LYS A 24 0.53 1.56 7.15
CA LYS A 24 0.19 1.07 8.48
C LYS A 24 0.02 -0.45 8.49
N GLU A 25 -0.72 -1.01 7.54
CA GLU A 25 -0.89 -2.47 7.41
C GLU A 25 0.47 -3.18 7.22
N LEU A 26 1.34 -2.63 6.36
CA LEU A 26 2.67 -3.18 6.14
C LEU A 26 3.53 -3.13 7.41
N TYR A 27 3.46 -2.02 8.15
CA TYR A 27 4.19 -1.85 9.40
C TYR A 27 3.74 -2.87 10.45
N GLU A 28 2.44 -3.05 10.63
CA GLU A 28 1.86 -4.02 11.56
C GLU A 28 2.33 -5.45 11.22
N LEU A 29 2.28 -5.84 9.94
CA LEU A 29 2.75 -7.17 9.50
C LEU A 29 4.25 -7.38 9.74
N ILE A 30 5.07 -6.35 9.51
CA ILE A 30 6.52 -6.42 9.75
C ILE A 30 6.81 -6.49 11.25
N ASN A 31 6.11 -5.70 12.07
CA ASN A 31 6.29 -5.71 13.52
C ASN A 31 5.84 -7.02 14.13
N LEU A 32 4.69 -7.55 13.71
CA LEU A 32 4.19 -8.84 14.16
C LEU A 32 5.21 -9.95 13.83
N LYS A 33 5.78 -9.92 12.61
CA LYS A 33 6.87 -10.82 12.21
C LYS A 33 8.07 -10.72 13.14
N LYS A 34 8.49 -9.49 13.49
CA LYS A 34 9.65 -9.27 14.38
C LYS A 34 9.38 -9.80 15.79
N ASN A 35 8.21 -9.53 16.34
CA ASN A 35 7.86 -9.88 17.72
C ASN A 35 7.60 -11.37 17.90
N THR A 36 6.90 -11.99 16.96
CA THR A 36 6.45 -13.40 17.08
C THR A 36 7.37 -14.40 16.38
N LYS A 37 8.31 -13.93 15.56
CA LYS A 37 9.10 -14.73 14.58
C LYS A 37 8.25 -15.53 13.60
N LYS A 38 6.93 -15.32 13.55
CA LYS A 38 5.99 -15.98 12.65
C LYS A 38 5.43 -14.97 11.65
N ILE A 39 5.16 -15.41 10.43
CA ILE A 39 4.56 -14.59 9.40
C ILE A 39 3.14 -15.11 9.14
N GLU A 40 2.12 -14.38 9.58
CA GLU A 40 0.73 -14.79 9.38
C GLU A 40 0.30 -14.71 7.90
N LYS A 41 0.65 -13.61 7.22
CA LYS A 41 0.22 -13.32 5.85
C LYS A 41 1.41 -12.96 4.95
N PRO A 42 2.32 -13.92 4.66
CA PRO A 42 3.57 -13.64 3.94
C PRO A 42 3.32 -13.10 2.52
N HIS A 43 2.28 -13.58 1.84
CA HIS A 43 1.88 -13.12 0.51
C HIS A 43 1.37 -11.67 0.49
N ARG A 44 0.92 -11.15 1.64
CA ARG A 44 0.36 -9.80 1.75
C ARG A 44 1.45 -8.73 1.73
N ILE A 45 2.62 -9.02 2.29
CA ILE A 45 3.77 -8.11 2.31
C ILE A 45 4.20 -7.67 0.91
N PRO A 46 4.53 -8.57 -0.05
CA PRO A 46 4.90 -8.16 -1.40
C PRO A 46 3.74 -7.48 -2.16
N LEU A 47 2.50 -7.88 -1.88
CA LEU A 47 1.30 -7.22 -2.42
C LEU A 47 1.20 -5.76 -1.97
N LEU A 48 1.31 -5.50 -0.67
CA LEU A 48 1.27 -4.15 -0.09
C LEU A 48 2.41 -3.29 -0.62
N ARG A 49 3.64 -3.81 -0.72
CA ARG A 49 4.77 -3.07 -1.30
C ARG A 49 4.49 -2.65 -2.74
N ARG A 50 3.90 -3.55 -3.55
CA ARG A 50 3.53 -3.25 -4.94
C ARG A 50 2.36 -2.26 -5.03
N GLU A 51 1.41 -2.32 -4.11
CA GLU A 51 0.30 -1.37 -4.04
C GLU A 51 0.79 0.03 -3.63
N ILE A 52 1.66 0.13 -2.62
CA ILE A 52 2.29 1.39 -2.21
C ILE A 52 3.08 2.02 -3.37
N ALA A 53 3.88 1.22 -4.10
CA ALA A 53 4.62 1.71 -5.25
C ALA A 53 3.69 2.28 -6.33
N ARG A 54 2.57 1.60 -6.62
CA ARG A 54 1.57 2.08 -7.59
C ARG A 54 0.89 3.37 -7.13
N LEU A 55 0.54 3.49 -5.86
CA LEU A 55 -0.02 4.72 -5.30
C LEU A 55 0.95 5.89 -5.46
N HIS A 56 2.24 5.68 -5.14
CA HIS A 56 3.26 6.70 -5.37
C HIS A 56 3.37 7.11 -6.85
N THR A 57 3.34 6.16 -7.78
CA THR A 57 3.37 6.48 -9.22
C THR A 57 2.16 7.32 -9.64
N VAL A 58 0.95 6.97 -9.20
CA VAL A 58 -0.28 7.71 -9.57
C VAL A 58 -0.30 9.10 -8.93
N ILE A 59 0.08 9.22 -7.65
CA ILE A 59 0.18 10.52 -6.98
C ILE A 59 1.19 11.39 -7.72
N HIS A 60 2.37 10.87 -8.02
CA HIS A 60 3.40 11.63 -8.75
C HIS A 60 2.91 12.09 -10.13
N ALA A 61 2.23 11.22 -10.86
CA ALA A 61 1.66 11.55 -12.17
C ALA A 61 0.54 12.60 -12.09
N LYS A 62 -0.16 12.74 -10.96
CA LYS A 62 -1.18 13.79 -10.74
C LYS A 62 -0.58 15.14 -10.31
N THR A 63 0.63 15.13 -9.73
CA THR A 63 1.34 16.34 -9.27
C THR A 63 2.25 16.98 -10.31
N LEU A 64 2.54 16.26 -11.40
CA LEU A 64 3.30 16.71 -12.57
C LEU A 64 2.41 17.52 -13.51
#